data_AF-A0A356FFJ5-F1
#
_entry.id   AF-A0A356FFJ5-F1
#
_cell.length_a   1.000
_cell.length_b   1.000
_cell.length_c   1.000
_cell.angle_alpha   90.00
_cell.angle_beta   90.00
_cell.angle_gamma   90.00
#
_symmetry.space_group_name_H-M   'P 1'
#
loop_
_entity.id
_entity.type
_entity.pdbx_description
1 polymer ?
#
loop_
_entity_poly.entity_id
_entity_poly.type
_entity_poly.pdbx_seq_one_letter_code
_entity_poly.pdbx_strand_id
1 'polypeptide(L)'
;MGAALAVILLYGLFWATLAVAINAVSNSAAGAATSLGAAWVAIVLVAPTLLNLAAESLYPTPSRPELVAASRQASGEAEKLGDQLLDSFYKEHPELAPPDKRADYVAMKLTEQEEVARSVAPVLEKFDKQLLRQQQTVGRWRFVSPAIVAHEALTDIAGTGYWRHRAFRDQVKEFKHAISAFYTPKAHRREPLVLADIDKMPQFTFQEEPRSDWLARVSTGLGGMLAFSAVIGCWALFSLRPRRLGLVIG
;
A
#
# COMPACT_ATOMS: atom_id res chain seq x y z
N MET A 1 10.00 14.53 13.31
CA MET A 1 10.60 15.78 12.77
C MET A 1 11.96 15.53 12.11
N GLY A 2 12.96 14.99 12.83
CA GLY A 2 14.34 14.83 12.29
C GLY A 2 14.45 14.00 11.01
N ALA A 3 13.73 12.88 10.90
CA ALA A 3 13.74 12.05 9.68
C ALA A 3 13.19 12.80 8.45
N ALA A 4 12.12 13.58 8.60
CA ALA A 4 11.55 14.36 7.50
C ALA A 4 12.51 15.45 7.02
N LEU A 5 13.18 16.13 7.95
CA LEU A 5 14.21 17.11 7.62
C LEU A 5 15.37 16.47 6.85
N ALA A 6 15.82 15.28 7.26
CA ALA A 6 16.86 14.56 6.55
C ALA A 6 16.45 14.21 5.11
N VAL A 7 15.21 13.75 4.89
CA VAL A 7 14.66 13.49 3.55
C VAL A 7 14.67 14.77 2.70
N ILE A 8 14.16 15.89 3.24
CA ILE A 8 14.09 17.16 2.52
C ILE A 8 15.47 17.69 2.16
N LEU A 9 16.41 17.68 3.12
CA LEU A 9 17.78 18.14 2.90
C LEU A 9 18.49 17.29 1.85
N LEU A 10 18.34 15.97 1.92
CA LEU A 10 18.92 15.08 0.93
C LEU A 10 18.30 15.27 -0.45
N TYR A 11 16.98 15.48 -0.51
CA TYR A 11 16.28 15.81 -1.75
C TYR A 11 16.78 17.11 -2.38
N GLY A 12 16.99 18.14 -1.56
CA GLY A 12 17.63 19.39 -2.00
C GLY A 12 19.06 19.17 -2.47
N LEU A 13 19.86 18.40 -1.73
CA LEU A 13 21.24 18.07 -2.10
C LEU A 13 21.31 17.38 -3.46
N PHE A 14 20.42 16.43 -3.74
CA PHE A 14 20.34 15.79 -5.05
C PHE A 14 20.13 16.80 -6.17
N TRP A 15 19.12 17.68 -6.07
CA TRP A 15 18.87 18.68 -7.10
C TRP A 15 20.04 19.67 -7.24
N ALA A 16 20.68 20.06 -6.15
CA ALA A 16 21.87 20.90 -6.18
C ALA A 16 23.02 20.20 -6.92
N THR A 17 23.30 18.92 -6.60
CA THR A 17 24.34 18.14 -7.28
C THR A 17 24.05 17.95 -8.76
N LEU A 18 22.79 17.70 -9.13
CA LEU A 18 22.37 17.55 -10.52
C LEU A 18 22.48 18.88 -11.28
N ALA A 19 22.09 20.01 -10.67
CA ALA A 19 22.24 21.32 -11.26
C ALA A 19 23.71 21.65 -11.51
N VAL A 20 24.60 21.39 -10.55
CA VAL A 20 26.06 21.56 -10.72
C VAL A 20 26.58 20.67 -11.85
N ALA A 21 26.17 19.41 -11.89
CA ALA A 21 26.57 18.45 -12.92
C ALA A 21 26.19 18.91 -14.34
N ILE A 22 24.96 19.37 -14.52
CA ILE A 22 24.48 19.88 -15.82
C ILE A 22 25.20 21.18 -16.20
N ASN A 23 25.43 22.09 -15.24
CA ASN A 23 26.16 23.33 -15.49
C ASN A 23 27.62 23.09 -15.86
N ALA A 24 28.27 22.07 -15.27
CA ALA A 24 29.66 21.73 -15.58
C ALA A 24 29.88 21.34 -17.05
N VAL A 25 28.87 20.74 -17.69
CA VAL A 25 28.96 20.27 -19.09
C VAL A 25 28.24 21.18 -20.09
N SER A 26 27.36 22.07 -19.64
CA SER A 26 26.62 22.95 -20.53
C SER A 26 27.50 24.01 -21.18
N ASN A 27 27.15 24.42 -22.40
CA ASN A 27 27.80 25.50 -23.14
C ASN A 27 27.12 26.87 -22.95
N SER A 28 25.90 26.91 -22.40
CA SER A 28 25.16 28.14 -22.13
C SER A 28 24.21 27.97 -20.93
N ALA A 29 23.86 29.09 -20.28
CA ALA A 29 22.89 29.10 -19.19
C ALA A 29 21.49 28.64 -19.66
N ALA A 30 21.07 29.06 -20.86
CA ALA A 30 19.81 28.61 -21.45
C ALA A 30 19.79 27.10 -21.71
N GLY A 31 20.89 26.52 -22.22
CA GLY A 31 21.01 25.08 -22.41
C GLY A 31 20.94 24.31 -21.09
N ALA A 32 21.62 24.81 -20.05
CA ALA A 32 21.60 24.19 -18.72
C ALA A 32 20.19 24.19 -18.11
N ALA A 33 19.47 25.31 -18.22
CA ALA A 33 18.10 25.44 -17.74
C ALA A 33 17.14 24.47 -18.47
N THR A 34 17.23 24.39 -19.80
CA THR A 34 16.42 23.46 -20.59
C THR A 34 16.73 22.00 -20.24
N SER A 35 18.01 21.62 -20.09
CA SER A 35 18.41 20.27 -19.70
C SER A 35 17.94 19.92 -18.28
N LEU A 36 18.02 20.86 -17.33
CA LEU A 36 17.53 20.63 -15.98
C LEU A 36 16.00 20.47 -15.94
N GLY A 37 15.27 21.27 -16.73
CA GLY A 37 13.83 21.10 -16.91
C GLY A 37 13.46 19.74 -17.52
N ALA A 38 14.18 19.30 -18.54
CA ALA A 38 13.98 17.98 -19.15
C ALA A 38 14.29 16.84 -18.15
N ALA A 39 15.38 16.95 -17.39
CA ALA A 39 15.72 16.00 -16.33
C ALA A 39 14.65 15.96 -15.23
N TRP A 40 14.10 17.11 -14.86
CA TRP A 40 12.99 17.19 -13.91
C TRP A 40 11.76 16.43 -14.39
N VAL A 41 11.32 16.66 -15.63
CA VAL A 41 10.19 15.92 -16.23
C VAL A 41 10.48 14.42 -16.26
N ALA A 42 11.68 14.03 -16.69
CA ALA A 42 12.07 12.63 -16.76
C ALA A 42 12.04 11.94 -15.39
N ILE A 43 12.60 12.57 -14.36
CA ILE A 43 12.75 11.98 -13.02
C ILE A 43 11.45 12.02 -12.23
N VAL A 44 10.67 13.12 -12.31
CA VAL A 44 9.50 13.35 -11.45
C VAL A 44 8.21 12.85 -12.09
N LEU A 45 8.10 12.85 -13.43
CA LEU A 45 6.88 12.46 -14.14
C LEU A 45 7.06 11.13 -14.88
N VAL A 46 8.07 11.03 -15.74
CA VAL A 46 8.22 9.87 -16.64
C VAL A 46 8.63 8.62 -15.87
N ALA A 47 9.69 8.69 -15.06
CA ALA A 47 10.22 7.53 -14.33
C ALA A 47 9.18 6.89 -13.38
N PRO A 48 8.43 7.65 -12.54
CA PRO A 48 7.40 7.06 -11.69
C PRO A 48 6.26 6.45 -12.50
N THR A 49 5.84 7.11 -13.58
CA THR A 49 4.78 6.60 -14.46
C THR A 49 5.18 5.29 -15.12
N LEU A 50 6.38 5.22 -15.69
CA LEU A 50 6.90 4.00 -16.32
C LEU A 50 7.08 2.87 -15.30
N LEU A 51 7.54 3.18 -14.09
CA LEU A 51 7.66 2.17 -13.04
C LEU A 51 6.31 1.61 -12.62
N ASN A 52 5.30 2.47 -12.45
CA ASN A 52 3.94 2.04 -12.13
C ASN A 52 3.33 1.19 -13.26
N LEU A 53 3.48 1.62 -14.52
CA LEU A 53 3.01 0.86 -15.68
C LEU A 53 3.73 -0.50 -15.80
N ALA A 54 5.03 -0.54 -15.56
CA ALA A 54 5.79 -1.78 -15.57
C ALA A 54 5.33 -2.74 -14.46
N ALA A 55 5.10 -2.21 -13.25
CA ALA A 55 4.58 -2.99 -12.14
C ALA A 55 3.18 -3.55 -12.44
N GLU A 56 2.27 -2.74 -12.99
CA GLU A 56 0.92 -3.14 -13.37
C GLU A 56 0.92 -4.16 -14.51
N SER A 57 1.81 -4.01 -15.50
CA SER A 57 1.97 -4.95 -16.61
C SER A 57 2.52 -6.30 -16.17
N LEU A 58 3.49 -6.32 -15.25
CA LEU A 58 4.07 -7.55 -14.70
C LEU A 58 3.11 -8.28 -13.75
N TYR A 59 2.28 -7.52 -13.04
CA TYR A 59 1.40 -8.01 -11.99
C TYR A 59 -0.02 -7.44 -12.18
N PRO A 60 -0.76 -7.87 -13.21
CA PRO A 60 -2.09 -7.32 -13.49
C PRO A 60 -3.06 -7.62 -12.36
N THR A 61 -3.71 -6.60 -11.85
CA THR A 61 -4.80 -6.73 -10.86
C THR A 61 -6.13 -6.97 -11.55
N PRO A 62 -7.01 -7.84 -10.99
CA PRO A 62 -8.40 -7.96 -11.42
C PRO A 62 -9.08 -6.58 -11.52
N SER A 63 -9.91 -6.41 -12.53
CA SER A 63 -10.57 -5.12 -12.74
C SER A 63 -11.60 -4.85 -11.64
N ARG A 64 -11.83 -3.58 -11.26
CA ARG A 64 -12.90 -3.24 -10.31
C ARG A 64 -14.28 -3.77 -10.75
N PRO A 65 -14.66 -3.71 -12.03
CA PRO A 65 -15.89 -4.35 -12.51
C PRO A 65 -15.94 -5.86 -12.28
N GLU A 66 -14.82 -6.56 -12.49
CA GLU A 66 -14.72 -8.01 -12.23
C GLU A 66 -14.93 -8.34 -10.75
N LEU A 67 -14.36 -7.56 -9.83
CA LEU A 67 -14.60 -7.73 -8.38
C LEU A 67 -16.06 -7.51 -8.01
N VAL A 68 -16.69 -6.47 -8.57
CA VAL A 68 -18.12 -6.17 -8.33
C VAL A 68 -19.00 -7.28 -8.93
N ALA A 69 -18.69 -7.74 -10.14
CA ALA A 69 -19.40 -8.83 -10.79
C ALA A 69 -19.29 -10.13 -9.98
N ALA A 70 -18.09 -10.50 -9.56
CA ALA A 70 -17.86 -11.67 -8.71
C ALA A 70 -18.64 -11.59 -7.39
N SER A 71 -18.63 -10.41 -6.73
CA SER A 71 -19.40 -10.21 -5.50
C SER A 71 -20.91 -10.29 -5.73
N ARG A 72 -21.42 -9.72 -6.82
CA ARG A 72 -22.86 -9.78 -7.15
C ARG A 72 -23.30 -11.18 -7.50
N GLN A 73 -22.49 -11.91 -8.26
CA GLN A 73 -22.75 -13.30 -8.62
C GLN A 73 -22.79 -14.18 -7.36
N ALA A 74 -21.76 -14.07 -6.50
CA ALA A 74 -21.72 -14.80 -5.24
C ALA A 74 -22.94 -14.49 -4.35
N SER A 75 -23.35 -13.22 -4.25
CA SER A 75 -24.57 -12.84 -3.53
C SER A 75 -25.83 -13.48 -4.10
N GLY A 76 -26.00 -13.47 -5.42
CA GLY A 76 -27.18 -14.09 -6.05
C GLY A 76 -27.19 -15.61 -5.96
N GLU A 77 -26.02 -16.26 -5.94
CA GLU A 77 -25.91 -17.70 -5.72
C GLU A 77 -26.18 -18.09 -4.27
N ALA A 78 -25.64 -17.34 -3.30
CA ALA A 78 -25.89 -17.57 -1.88
C ALA A 78 -27.37 -17.39 -1.51
N GLU A 79 -28.03 -16.36 -2.05
CA GLU A 79 -29.46 -16.12 -1.81
C GLU A 79 -30.34 -17.27 -2.34
N LYS A 80 -29.99 -17.87 -3.49
CA LYS A 80 -30.70 -19.06 -4.02
C LYS A 80 -30.52 -20.30 -3.17
N LEU A 81 -29.38 -20.41 -2.48
CA LEU A 81 -29.01 -21.56 -1.67
C LEU A 81 -29.32 -21.38 -0.18
N GLY A 82 -29.96 -20.27 0.23
CA GLY A 82 -30.12 -19.87 1.63
C GLY A 82 -30.52 -21.00 2.59
N ASP A 83 -31.61 -21.73 2.29
CA ASP A 83 -32.07 -22.85 3.11
C ASP A 83 -31.05 -24.00 3.19
N GLN A 84 -30.36 -24.31 2.08
CA GLN A 84 -29.36 -25.37 2.02
C GLN A 84 -28.08 -25.00 2.78
N LEU A 85 -27.67 -23.73 2.69
CA LEU A 85 -26.53 -23.19 3.43
C LEU A 85 -26.80 -23.23 4.92
N LEU A 86 -28.03 -22.86 5.33
CA LEU A 86 -28.45 -22.88 6.72
C LEU A 86 -28.55 -24.31 7.29
N ASP A 87 -29.09 -25.26 6.53
CA ASP A 87 -29.12 -26.68 6.93
C ASP A 87 -27.70 -27.25 7.07
N SER A 88 -26.80 -26.93 6.13
CA SER A 88 -25.39 -27.34 6.20
C SER A 88 -24.69 -26.71 7.40
N PHE A 89 -24.93 -25.42 7.67
CA PHE A 89 -24.39 -24.71 8.83
C PHE A 89 -24.79 -25.36 10.15
N TYR A 90 -26.05 -25.74 10.34
CA TYR A 90 -26.47 -26.41 11.59
C TYR A 90 -26.03 -27.86 11.72
N LYS A 91 -25.69 -28.54 10.61
CA LYS A 91 -25.03 -29.85 10.66
C LYS A 91 -23.59 -29.73 11.17
N GLU A 92 -22.89 -28.66 10.77
CA GLU A 92 -21.52 -28.37 11.20
C GLU A 92 -21.47 -27.77 12.62
N HIS A 93 -22.48 -26.97 12.97
CA HIS A 93 -22.61 -26.25 14.24
C HIS A 93 -23.93 -26.59 14.97
N PRO A 94 -24.13 -27.85 15.41
CA PRO A 94 -25.35 -28.26 16.11
C PRO A 94 -25.59 -27.47 17.41
N GLU A 95 -24.54 -26.96 18.05
CA GLU A 95 -24.59 -26.12 19.26
C GLU A 95 -25.16 -24.71 19.03
N LEU A 96 -25.31 -24.30 17.77
CA LEU A 96 -25.90 -23.01 17.38
C LEU A 96 -27.34 -23.16 16.88
N ALA A 97 -27.84 -24.38 16.73
CA ALA A 97 -29.19 -24.62 16.26
C ALA A 97 -30.24 -24.05 17.25
N PRO A 98 -31.26 -23.31 16.76
CA PRO A 98 -32.27 -22.74 17.63
C PRO A 98 -33.15 -23.83 18.27
N PRO A 99 -33.74 -23.59 19.46
CA PRO A 99 -34.51 -24.59 20.21
C PRO A 99 -35.71 -25.17 19.44
N ASP A 100 -36.33 -24.37 18.56
CA ASP A 100 -37.47 -24.72 17.73
C ASP A 100 -37.08 -25.16 16.30
N LYS A 101 -35.78 -25.31 16.03
CA LYS A 101 -35.18 -25.70 14.74
C LYS A 101 -35.55 -24.79 13.56
N ARG A 102 -36.08 -23.59 13.80
CA ARG A 102 -36.33 -22.58 12.76
C ARG A 102 -35.34 -21.43 12.94
N ALA A 103 -34.53 -21.16 11.93
CA ALA A 103 -33.69 -19.97 11.96
C ALA A 103 -34.53 -18.70 11.80
N ASP A 104 -34.04 -17.60 12.34
CA ASP A 104 -34.58 -16.26 12.04
C ASP A 104 -33.95 -15.70 10.75
N TYR A 105 -34.58 -14.69 10.15
CA TYR A 105 -34.09 -13.99 8.96
C TYR A 105 -32.65 -13.47 9.14
N VAL A 106 -32.30 -12.99 10.35
CA VAL A 106 -30.95 -12.51 10.67
C VAL A 106 -29.93 -13.65 10.58
N ALA A 107 -30.23 -14.82 11.15
CA ALA A 107 -29.37 -16.00 11.08
C ALA A 107 -29.17 -16.46 9.63
N MET A 108 -30.25 -16.49 8.83
CA MET A 108 -30.18 -16.82 7.40
C MET A 108 -29.28 -15.83 6.64
N LYS A 109 -29.48 -14.52 6.85
CA LYS A 109 -28.66 -13.48 6.20
C LYS A 109 -27.19 -13.51 6.62
N LEU A 110 -26.89 -13.86 7.87
CA LEU A 110 -25.50 -14.03 8.31
C LEU A 110 -24.83 -15.23 7.62
N THR A 111 -25.53 -16.36 7.51
CA THR A 111 -25.01 -17.53 6.78
C THR A 111 -24.80 -17.23 5.30
N GLU A 112 -25.75 -16.53 4.65
CA GLU A 112 -25.57 -16.07 3.26
C GLU A 112 -24.35 -15.15 3.12
N GLN A 113 -24.18 -14.17 4.01
CA GLN A 113 -23.04 -13.23 3.97
C GLN A 113 -21.69 -13.93 4.16
N GLU A 114 -21.64 -14.95 5.02
CA GLU A 114 -20.46 -15.77 5.21
C GLU A 114 -20.12 -16.56 3.95
N GLU A 115 -21.13 -17.13 3.28
CA GLU A 115 -20.93 -17.84 2.02
C GLU A 115 -20.46 -16.92 0.89
N VAL A 116 -21.04 -15.72 0.78
CA VAL A 116 -20.55 -14.69 -0.15
C VAL A 116 -19.10 -14.35 0.15
N ALA A 117 -18.74 -14.16 1.43
CA ALA A 117 -17.37 -13.86 1.82
C ALA A 117 -16.41 -15.00 1.46
N ARG A 118 -16.80 -16.26 1.66
CA ARG A 118 -16.03 -17.45 1.26
C ARG A 118 -15.84 -17.54 -0.24
N SER A 119 -16.92 -17.34 -1.00
CA SER A 119 -16.92 -17.41 -2.47
C SER A 119 -16.06 -16.32 -3.12
N VAL A 120 -16.05 -15.12 -2.54
CA VAL A 120 -15.28 -13.97 -3.06
C VAL A 120 -13.82 -13.97 -2.58
N ALA A 121 -13.50 -14.70 -1.49
CA ALA A 121 -12.16 -14.71 -0.88
C ALA A 121 -11.02 -15.04 -1.86
N PRO A 122 -11.12 -16.03 -2.77
CA PRO A 122 -10.04 -16.34 -3.71
C PRO A 122 -9.73 -15.19 -4.67
N VAL A 123 -10.77 -14.48 -5.13
CA VAL A 123 -10.63 -13.35 -6.05
C VAL A 123 -9.95 -12.17 -5.33
N LEU A 124 -10.39 -11.88 -4.10
CA LEU A 124 -9.76 -10.86 -3.25
C LEU A 124 -8.31 -11.20 -2.93
N GLU A 125 -8.01 -12.45 -2.58
CA GLU A 125 -6.65 -12.89 -2.28
C GLU A 125 -5.73 -12.76 -3.50
N LYS A 126 -6.22 -13.11 -4.69
CA LYS A 126 -5.49 -12.88 -5.95
C LYS A 126 -5.23 -11.39 -6.16
N PHE A 127 -6.23 -10.53 -5.95
CA PHE A 127 -6.09 -9.09 -6.07
C PHE A 127 -5.03 -8.53 -5.09
N ASP A 128 -5.15 -8.85 -3.80
CA ASP A 128 -4.23 -8.37 -2.75
C ASP A 128 -2.79 -8.88 -3.00
N LYS A 129 -2.62 -10.12 -3.48
CA LYS A 129 -1.30 -10.67 -3.87
C LYS A 129 -0.66 -9.89 -5.02
N GLN A 130 -1.42 -9.51 -6.05
CA GLN A 130 -0.87 -8.74 -7.17
C GLN A 130 -0.52 -7.32 -6.75
N LEU A 131 -1.39 -6.66 -5.97
CA LEU A 131 -1.12 -5.33 -5.44
C LEU A 131 0.14 -5.31 -4.57
N LEU A 132 0.36 -6.36 -3.76
CA LEU A 132 1.59 -6.51 -2.98
C LEU A 132 2.82 -6.61 -3.89
N ARG A 133 2.78 -7.43 -4.94
CA ARG A 133 3.90 -7.60 -5.87
C ARG A 133 4.22 -6.30 -6.61
N GLN A 134 3.19 -5.53 -7.00
CA GLN A 134 3.38 -4.20 -7.57
C GLN A 134 4.15 -3.30 -6.60
N GLN A 135 3.71 -3.22 -5.34
CA GLN A 135 4.32 -2.36 -4.32
C GLN A 135 5.73 -2.79 -3.93
N GLN A 136 6.01 -4.09 -3.86
CA GLN A 136 7.36 -4.61 -3.68
C GLN A 136 8.28 -4.27 -4.86
N THR A 137 7.74 -4.29 -6.08
CA THR A 137 8.49 -3.93 -7.29
C THR A 137 8.81 -2.44 -7.30
N VAL A 138 7.82 -1.58 -7.02
CA VAL A 138 8.04 -0.13 -6.88
C VAL A 138 9.08 0.13 -5.80
N GLY A 139 8.95 -0.46 -4.61
CA GLY A 139 9.91 -0.29 -3.52
C GLY A 139 11.33 -0.79 -3.83
N ARG A 140 11.48 -1.82 -4.67
CA ARG A 140 12.80 -2.32 -5.11
C ARG A 140 13.45 -1.44 -6.16
N TRP A 141 12.65 -0.86 -7.06
CA TRP A 141 13.11 -0.03 -8.17
C TRP A 141 12.99 1.47 -7.91
N ARG A 142 12.57 1.88 -6.71
CA ARG A 142 12.42 3.29 -6.30
C ARG A 142 13.65 4.14 -6.52
N PHE A 143 14.85 3.55 -6.52
CA PHE A 143 16.11 4.25 -6.76
C PHE A 143 16.27 4.80 -8.17
N VAL A 144 15.41 4.39 -9.12
CA VAL A 144 15.34 4.98 -10.47
C VAL A 144 14.93 6.46 -10.40
N SER A 145 14.22 6.88 -9.35
CA SER A 145 13.83 8.27 -9.17
C SER A 145 13.92 8.70 -7.71
N PRO A 146 14.78 9.70 -7.40
CA PRO A 146 14.81 10.32 -6.08
C PRO A 146 13.48 10.92 -5.63
N ALA A 147 12.58 11.25 -6.57
CA ALA A 147 11.23 11.72 -6.25
C ALA A 147 10.39 10.60 -5.63
N ILE A 148 10.51 9.36 -6.12
CA ILE A 148 9.82 8.19 -5.54
C ILE A 148 10.33 7.93 -4.12
N VAL A 149 11.65 7.94 -3.94
CA VAL A 149 12.28 7.77 -2.62
C VAL A 149 11.77 8.82 -1.62
N ALA A 150 11.77 10.10 -2.01
CA ALA A 150 11.31 11.17 -1.13
C ALA A 150 9.81 11.05 -0.82
N HIS A 151 8.98 10.72 -1.83
CA HIS A 151 7.54 10.56 -1.65
C HIS A 151 7.20 9.39 -0.72
N GLU A 152 7.79 8.21 -0.92
CA GLU A 152 7.61 7.05 -0.03
C GLU A 152 8.06 7.37 1.39
N ALA A 153 9.24 7.98 1.56
CA ALA A 153 9.76 8.30 2.88
C ALA A 153 8.86 9.31 3.62
N LEU A 154 8.38 10.35 2.95
CA LEU A 154 7.50 11.35 3.55
C LEU A 154 6.12 10.79 3.91
N THR A 155 5.57 9.91 3.08
CA THR A 155 4.27 9.26 3.35
C THR A 155 4.38 8.25 4.49
N ASP A 156 5.47 7.48 4.56
CA ASP A 156 5.77 6.61 5.72
C ASP A 156 5.91 7.43 7.01
N ILE A 157 6.64 8.56 6.98
CA ILE A 157 6.78 9.45 8.16
C ILE A 157 5.45 10.09 8.56
N ALA A 158 4.61 10.46 7.59
CA ALA A 158 3.30 11.06 7.83
C ALA A 158 2.26 10.02 8.31
N GLY A 159 2.59 8.72 8.28
CA GLY A 159 1.65 7.65 8.59
C GLY A 159 0.60 7.43 7.47
N THR A 160 0.81 7.96 6.28
CA THR A 160 -0.08 7.77 5.12
C THR A 160 0.51 6.81 4.08
N GLY A 161 1.62 6.15 4.42
CA GLY A 161 2.30 5.18 3.57
C GLY A 161 1.49 3.90 3.34
N TYR A 162 1.84 3.21 2.24
CA TYR A 162 1.17 1.98 1.81
C TYR A 162 1.21 0.87 2.87
N TRP A 163 2.36 0.67 3.52
CA TRP A 163 2.57 -0.43 4.47
C TRP A 163 1.70 -0.29 5.72
N ARG A 164 1.59 0.92 6.28
CA ARG A 164 0.70 1.20 7.41
C ARG A 164 -0.77 1.02 7.02
N HIS A 165 -1.18 1.51 5.86
CA HIS A 165 -2.55 1.32 5.36
C HIS A 165 -2.90 -0.16 5.17
N ARG A 166 -1.96 -0.95 4.63
CA ARG A 166 -2.12 -2.38 4.48
C ARG A 166 -2.23 -3.08 5.84
N ALA A 167 -1.35 -2.78 6.79
CA ALA A 167 -1.41 -3.34 8.14
C ALA A 167 -2.77 -3.05 8.82
N PHE A 168 -3.31 -1.84 8.62
CA PHE A 168 -4.66 -1.50 9.08
C PHE A 168 -5.73 -2.39 8.43
N ARG A 169 -5.70 -2.56 7.10
CA ARG A 169 -6.65 -3.45 6.40
C ARG A 169 -6.59 -4.89 6.91
N ASP A 170 -5.38 -5.41 7.10
CA ASP A 170 -5.16 -6.77 7.60
C ASP A 170 -5.70 -6.93 9.03
N GLN A 171 -5.47 -5.94 9.91
CA GLN A 171 -6.04 -5.93 11.26
C GLN A 171 -7.56 -5.78 11.28
N VAL A 172 -8.15 -4.98 10.38
CA VAL A 172 -9.61 -4.87 10.25
C VAL A 172 -10.23 -6.19 9.77
N LYS A 173 -9.55 -6.90 8.87
CA LYS A 173 -9.98 -8.23 8.42
C LYS A 173 -9.99 -9.22 9.59
N GLU A 174 -8.94 -9.23 10.41
CA GLU A 174 -8.87 -10.06 11.61
C GLU A 174 -9.95 -9.67 12.63
N PHE A 175 -10.12 -8.37 12.86
CA PHE A 175 -11.15 -7.86 13.78
C PHE A 175 -12.56 -8.22 13.34
N LYS A 176 -12.83 -8.32 12.03
CA LYS A 176 -14.11 -8.82 11.51
C LYS A 176 -14.40 -10.24 12.02
N HIS A 177 -13.40 -11.11 12.14
CA HIS A 177 -13.58 -12.45 12.71
C HIS A 177 -13.98 -12.37 14.20
N ALA A 178 -13.38 -11.46 14.98
CA ALA A 178 -13.76 -11.24 16.37
C ALA A 178 -15.21 -10.71 16.51
N ILE A 179 -15.65 -9.80 15.62
CA ILE A 179 -17.04 -9.35 15.54
C ILE A 179 -17.96 -10.54 15.25
N SER A 180 -17.67 -11.30 14.19
CA SER A 180 -18.49 -12.46 13.80
C SER A 180 -18.59 -13.49 14.94
N ALA A 181 -17.48 -13.82 15.61
CA ALA A 181 -17.47 -14.74 16.73
C ALA A 181 -18.34 -14.28 17.91
N PHE A 182 -18.53 -12.97 18.08
CA PHE A 182 -19.39 -12.42 19.13
C PHE A 182 -20.88 -12.42 18.75
N TYR A 183 -21.22 -11.99 17.53
CA TYR A 183 -22.62 -11.79 17.13
C TYR A 183 -23.28 -13.01 16.49
N THR A 184 -22.54 -13.82 15.72
CA THR A 184 -23.10 -14.99 15.00
C THR A 184 -23.77 -15.98 15.97
N PRO A 185 -23.15 -16.39 17.08
CA PRO A 185 -23.80 -17.32 18.01
C PRO A 185 -25.11 -16.79 18.60
N LYS A 186 -25.14 -15.51 18.99
CA LYS A 186 -26.33 -14.86 19.54
C LYS A 186 -27.46 -14.78 18.52
N ALA A 187 -27.12 -14.45 17.27
CA ALA A 187 -28.10 -14.39 16.17
C ALA A 187 -28.72 -15.76 15.88
N HIS A 188 -27.92 -16.83 15.83
CA HIS A 188 -28.42 -18.19 15.59
C HIS A 188 -29.23 -18.76 16.77
N ARG A 189 -28.79 -18.51 18.02
CA ARG A 189 -29.49 -18.95 19.23
C ARG A 189 -30.69 -18.08 19.63
N ARG A 190 -30.92 -16.98 18.93
CA ARG A 190 -31.94 -15.96 19.25
C ARG A 190 -31.78 -15.38 20.65
N GLU A 191 -30.54 -15.17 21.05
CA GLU A 191 -30.22 -14.49 22.30
C GLU A 191 -30.24 -12.96 22.08
N PRO A 192 -31.04 -12.20 22.86
CA PRO A 192 -31.05 -10.75 22.74
C PRO A 192 -29.72 -10.16 23.21
N LEU A 193 -29.33 -9.04 22.61
CA LEU A 193 -28.24 -8.21 23.13
C LEU A 193 -28.70 -7.52 24.43
N VAL A 194 -27.94 -7.69 25.49
CA VAL A 194 -28.20 -7.07 26.80
C VAL A 194 -27.14 -6.02 27.14
N LEU A 195 -27.42 -5.15 28.11
CA LEU A 195 -26.46 -4.11 28.52
C LEU A 195 -25.09 -4.70 28.93
N ALA A 196 -25.09 -5.87 29.58
CA ALA A 196 -23.87 -6.57 30.00
C ALA A 196 -23.01 -7.09 28.81
N ASP A 197 -23.55 -7.10 27.59
CA ASP A 197 -22.79 -7.44 26.38
C ASP A 197 -21.92 -6.28 25.89
N ILE A 198 -22.24 -5.03 26.26
CA ILE A 198 -21.47 -3.84 25.87
C ILE A 198 -20.03 -3.95 26.36
N ASP A 199 -19.85 -4.40 27.61
CA ASP A 199 -18.53 -4.58 28.24
C ASP A 199 -17.72 -5.73 27.60
N LYS A 200 -18.38 -6.64 26.89
CA LYS A 200 -17.77 -7.81 26.24
C LYS A 200 -17.58 -7.62 24.73
N MET A 201 -18.09 -6.52 24.18
CA MET A 201 -18.05 -6.26 22.75
C MET A 201 -16.60 -6.09 22.30
N PRO A 202 -16.18 -6.74 21.20
CA PRO A 202 -14.84 -6.56 20.67
C PRO A 202 -14.64 -5.08 20.28
N GLN A 203 -13.50 -4.51 20.70
CA GLN A 203 -13.11 -3.14 20.37
C GLN A 203 -11.90 -3.14 19.45
N PHE A 204 -11.96 -2.31 18.40
CA PHE A 204 -10.84 -2.17 17.47
C PHE A 204 -9.85 -1.13 18.00
N THR A 205 -8.61 -1.54 18.18
CA THR A 205 -7.48 -0.63 18.42
C THR A 205 -6.39 -0.96 17.42
N PHE A 206 -6.01 0.02 16.61
CA PHE A 206 -4.95 -0.17 15.61
C PHE A 206 -3.60 -0.33 16.30
N GLN A 207 -2.91 -1.42 15.99
CA GLN A 207 -1.54 -1.66 16.41
C GLN A 207 -0.60 -1.10 15.34
N GLU A 208 0.14 -0.06 15.71
CA GLU A 208 1.11 0.57 14.81
C GLU A 208 2.26 -0.38 14.47
N GLU A 209 2.83 -0.21 13.28
CA GLU A 209 4.02 -0.96 12.88
C GLU A 209 5.22 -0.60 13.79
N PRO A 210 6.14 -1.56 14.04
CA PRO A 210 7.36 -1.28 14.77
C PRO A 210 8.12 -0.11 14.15
N ARG A 211 8.63 0.79 14.99
CA ARG A 211 9.39 1.95 14.52
C ARG A 211 10.60 1.55 13.68
N SER A 212 11.21 0.40 13.97
CA SER A 212 12.33 -0.17 13.21
C SER A 212 12.01 -0.36 11.74
N ASP A 213 10.78 -0.77 11.41
CA ASP A 213 10.43 -1.27 10.10
C ASP A 213 10.28 -0.12 9.12
N TRP A 214 9.53 0.92 9.49
CA TRP A 214 9.43 2.12 8.68
C TRP A 214 10.75 2.91 8.66
N LEU A 215 11.50 2.97 9.77
CA LEU A 215 12.81 3.61 9.79
C LEU A 215 13.80 2.92 8.84
N ALA A 216 13.80 1.58 8.79
CA ALA A 216 14.65 0.83 7.87
C ALA A 216 14.29 1.09 6.40
N ARG A 217 13.00 1.21 6.07
CA ARG A 217 12.56 1.58 4.72
C ARG A 217 13.02 2.99 4.36
N VAL A 218 12.86 3.95 5.26
CA VAL A 218 13.31 5.34 5.06
C VAL A 218 14.83 5.41 4.93
N SER A 219 15.59 4.79 5.84
CA SER A 219 17.06 4.83 5.83
C SER A 219 17.64 4.18 4.58
N THR A 220 17.06 3.06 4.13
CA THR A 220 17.46 2.40 2.88
C THR A 220 17.21 3.30 1.67
N GLY A 221 16.11 4.07 1.70
CA GLY A 221 15.78 5.04 0.66
C GLY A 221 16.81 6.18 0.62
N LEU A 222 17.06 6.77 1.79
CA LEU A 222 18.07 7.82 1.96
C LEU A 222 19.47 7.35 1.56
N GLY A 223 19.86 6.13 1.91
CA GLY A 223 21.15 5.55 1.53
C GLY A 223 21.32 5.45 0.01
N GLY A 224 20.32 4.93 -0.70
CA GLY A 224 20.37 4.85 -2.16
C GLY A 224 20.33 6.22 -2.83
N MET A 225 19.59 7.17 -2.27
CA MET A 225 19.57 8.54 -2.76
C MET A 225 20.92 9.26 -2.56
N LEU A 226 21.55 9.09 -1.39
CA LEU A 226 22.91 9.58 -1.12
C LEU A 226 23.92 8.99 -2.11
N ALA A 227 23.86 7.69 -2.36
CA ALA A 227 24.74 7.03 -3.31
C ALA A 227 24.55 7.59 -4.73
N PHE A 228 23.31 7.81 -5.16
CA PHE A 228 23.02 8.39 -6.48
C PHE A 228 23.53 9.84 -6.60
N SER A 229 23.30 10.66 -5.58
CA SER A 229 23.87 12.02 -5.50
C SER A 229 25.39 12.01 -5.51
N ALA A 230 26.03 11.08 -4.82
CA ALA A 230 27.49 10.95 -4.80
C ALA A 230 28.05 10.59 -6.18
N VAL A 231 27.40 9.67 -6.91
CA VAL A 231 27.80 9.31 -8.28
C VAL A 231 27.69 10.51 -9.22
N ILE A 232 26.57 11.24 -9.18
CA ILE A 232 26.39 12.45 -10.00
C ILE A 232 27.40 13.53 -9.61
N GLY A 233 27.65 13.72 -8.31
CA GLY A 233 28.63 14.67 -7.79
C GLY A 233 30.05 14.34 -8.21
N CYS A 234 30.48 13.09 -8.10
CA CYS A 234 31.78 12.62 -8.59
C CYS A 234 31.91 12.87 -10.09
N TRP A 235 30.90 12.51 -10.88
CA TRP A 235 30.90 12.75 -12.32
C TRP A 235 31.00 14.26 -12.65
N ALA A 236 30.28 15.11 -11.92
CA ALA A 236 30.36 16.56 -12.06
C ALA A 236 31.78 17.06 -11.80
N LEU A 237 32.42 16.62 -10.72
CA LEU A 237 33.79 17.00 -10.35
C LEU A 237 34.81 16.59 -11.43
N PHE A 238 34.70 15.38 -11.99
CA PHE A 238 35.57 14.94 -13.09
C PHE A 238 35.30 15.71 -14.40
N SER A 239 34.06 16.17 -14.61
CA SER A 239 33.66 16.89 -15.82
C SER A 239 34.04 18.37 -15.81
N LEU A 240 34.36 18.92 -14.63
CA LEU A 240 34.88 20.28 -14.49
C LEU A 240 36.28 20.37 -15.13
N ARG A 241 36.33 20.82 -16.38
CA ARG A 241 37.59 21.09 -17.08
C ARG A 241 38.26 22.33 -16.47
N PRO A 242 39.51 22.26 -15.96
CA PRO A 242 40.21 23.40 -15.35
C PRO A 242 40.38 24.61 -16.29
N ARG A 243 40.32 24.40 -17.62
CA ARG A 243 40.40 25.46 -18.63
C ARG A 243 39.25 26.48 -18.60
N ARG A 244 38.11 26.19 -17.97
CA ARG A 244 36.95 27.13 -17.87
C ARG A 244 36.93 27.95 -16.58
N LEU A 245 37.78 27.64 -15.61
CA LEU A 245 37.80 28.31 -14.30
C LEU A 245 38.63 29.60 -14.27
N GLY A 246 39.20 30.03 -15.40
CA GLY A 246 39.95 31.29 -15.44
C GLY A 246 41.11 31.35 -14.45
N LEU A 247 41.64 30.20 -14.01
CA LEU A 247 42.92 30.16 -13.31
C LEU A 247 44.01 30.36 -14.36
N VAL A 248 44.26 31.64 -14.64
CA VAL A 248 45.54 32.12 -15.15
C VAL A 248 46.58 31.68 -14.12
N ILE A 249 47.19 30.53 -14.35
CA ILE A 249 48.52 30.25 -13.83
C ILE A 249 49.44 30.88 -14.86
N GLY A 250 50.09 31.97 -14.45
CA GLY A 250 51.05 32.73 -15.27
C GLY A 250 52.24 31.91 -15.71
#